data_AF-A0A7S0A5W4-F1
#
_entry.id   AF-A0A7S0A5W4-F1
#
_cell.length_a   1.000
_cell.length_b   1.000
_cell.length_c   1.000
_cell.angle_alpha   90.00
_cell.angle_beta   90.00
_cell.angle_gamma   90.00
#
_symmetry.space_group_name_H-M   'P 1'
#
loop_
_entity.id
_entity.type
_entity.pdbx_description
1 polymer ?
#
loop_
_entity_poly.entity_id
_entity_poly.type
_entity_poly.pdbx_seq_one_letter_code
_entity_poly.pdbx_strand_id
1 'polypeptide(L)'
;YSAEAFAEGFKKTMAFQPRVIKQNRGSSGEGIWIIKLRAGNYCSSYGQRSCTDDEVLDMMEANDNHAEQHTVAEFIEFCVSGRTAKSGTWTSKGVGKYLEGGKAAG
;
A
#
# COMPACT_ATOMS: atom_id res chain seq x y z
N TYR A 1 -2.98 1.58 -14.77
CA TYR A 1 -2.00 0.57 -14.35
C TYR A 1 -2.72 -0.73 -14.14
N SER A 2 -2.12 -1.87 -14.47
CA SER A 2 -2.67 -3.18 -14.08
C SER A 2 -2.36 -3.46 -12.60
N ALA A 3 -3.09 -4.41 -12.00
CA ALA A 3 -2.85 -4.82 -10.62
C ALA A 3 -1.45 -5.42 -10.45
N GLU A 4 -0.97 -6.16 -11.45
CA GLU A 4 0.34 -6.82 -11.46
C GLU A 4 1.47 -5.78 -11.51
N ALA A 5 1.37 -4.80 -12.42
CA ALA A 5 2.36 -3.73 -12.53
C ALA A 5 2.42 -2.88 -11.25
N PHE A 6 1.27 -2.67 -10.60
CA PHE A 6 1.21 -2.02 -9.29
C PHE A 6 1.90 -2.87 -8.22
N ALA A 7 1.58 -4.16 -8.11
CA ALA A 7 2.16 -5.06 -7.12
C ALA A 7 3.69 -5.18 -7.25
N GLU A 8 4.20 -5.38 -8.47
CA GLU A 8 5.64 -5.46 -8.74
C GLU A 8 6.36 -4.15 -8.40
N GLY A 9 5.78 -3.02 -8.84
CA GLY A 9 6.32 -1.69 -8.55
C GLY A 9 6.33 -1.39 -7.05
N PHE A 10 5.23 -1.71 -6.35
CA PHE A 10 5.13 -1.53 -4.91
C PHE A 10 6.17 -2.37 -4.16
N LYS A 11 6.22 -3.69 -4.40
CA LYS A 11 7.17 -4.60 -3.73
C LYS A 11 8.63 -4.18 -3.91
N LYS A 12 9.03 -3.84 -5.14
CA LYS A 12 10.39 -3.42 -5.47
C LYS A 12 10.77 -2.12 -4.77
N THR A 13 9.84 -1.19 -4.74
CA THR A 13 10.11 0.13 -4.21
C THR A 13 10.03 0.20 -2.68
N MET A 14 9.13 -0.56 -2.06
CA MET A 14 9.01 -0.71 -0.62
C MET A 14 10.24 -1.40 0.00
N ALA A 15 10.88 -2.31 -0.75
CA ALA A 15 12.13 -2.95 -0.35
C ALA A 15 13.32 -1.98 -0.30
N PHE A 16 13.25 -0.83 -0.98
CA PHE A 16 14.34 0.13 -1.06
C PHE A 16 14.27 1.21 0.02
N GLN A 17 13.08 1.73 0.31
CA GLN A 17 12.90 2.80 1.30
C GLN A 17 11.41 2.96 1.70
N PRO A 18 11.11 3.68 2.80
CA PRO A 18 9.75 4.08 3.16
C PRO A 18 8.98 4.72 2.00
N ARG A 19 7.65 4.53 1.99
CA ARG A 19 6.77 4.98 0.90
C ARG A 19 5.63 5.82 1.42
N VAL A 20 5.20 6.77 0.59
CA VAL A 20 3.87 7.37 0.71
C VAL A 20 3.03 6.83 -0.43
N ILE A 21 1.89 6.22 -0.12
CA ILE A 21 0.92 5.73 -1.11
C ILE A 21 -0.34 6.55 -0.97
N LYS A 22 -0.86 7.04 -2.10
CA LYS A 22 -2.04 7.90 -2.15
C LYS A 22 -3.07 7.32 -3.12
N GLN A 23 -4.33 7.27 -2.67
CA GLN A 23 -5.47 6.92 -3.53
C GLN A 23 -5.70 8.00 -4.59
N ASN A 24 -5.99 7.57 -5.82
CA ASN A 24 -6.42 8.47 -6.89
C ASN A 24 -7.78 9.09 -6.52
N ARG A 25 -7.87 10.43 -6.57
CA ARG A 25 -9.10 11.21 -6.30
C ARG A 25 -9.75 10.97 -4.90
N GLY A 26 -8.98 10.55 -3.90
CA GLY A 26 -9.42 10.52 -2.49
C GLY A 26 -9.52 11.92 -1.86
N SER A 27 -10.57 12.15 -1.07
CA SER A 27 -10.89 13.39 -0.35
C SER A 27 -10.06 13.55 0.94
N SER A 28 -9.75 14.81 1.32
CA SER A 28 -9.31 15.27 2.65
C SER A 28 -8.26 14.43 3.43
N GLY A 29 -7.40 13.67 2.75
CA GLY A 29 -6.31 12.89 3.36
C GLY A 29 -6.63 11.41 3.63
N GLU A 30 -7.88 10.97 3.43
CA GLU A 30 -8.24 9.56 3.51
C GLU A 30 -7.53 8.76 2.42
N GLY A 31 -6.99 7.60 2.78
CA GLY A 31 -6.24 6.76 1.85
C GLY A 31 -4.89 7.36 1.41
N ILE A 32 -4.26 8.17 2.28
CA ILE A 32 -2.85 8.53 2.18
C ILE A 32 -2.09 7.82 3.31
N TRP A 33 -1.22 6.89 2.95
CA TRP A 33 -0.48 6.07 3.89
C TRP A 33 1.00 6.40 3.86
N ILE A 34 1.59 6.62 5.03
CA ILE A 34 3.03 6.56 5.26
C ILE A 34 3.35 5.12 5.66
N ILE A 35 4.22 4.46 4.91
CA ILE A 35 4.48 3.02 5.01
C ILE A 35 5.96 2.77 5.23
N LYS A 36 6.28 1.94 6.23
CA LYS A 36 7.62 1.45 6.51
C LYS A 36 7.62 -0.09 6.53
N LEU A 37 8.71 -0.72 6.10
CA LEU A 37 8.93 -2.13 6.39
C LEU A 37 9.22 -2.29 7.87
N ARG A 38 8.42 -3.10 8.57
CA ARG A 38 8.56 -3.34 10.00
C ARG A 38 9.93 -3.92 10.36
N ALA A 39 10.46 -4.79 9.50
CA ALA A 39 11.78 -5.39 9.68
C ALA A 39 12.95 -4.40 9.44
N GLY A 40 12.71 -3.26 8.80
CA GLY A 40 13.75 -2.27 8.47
C GLY A 40 14.86 -2.78 7.52
N ASN A 41 14.70 -3.95 6.93
CA ASN A 41 15.67 -4.69 6.12
C ASN A 41 15.79 -4.15 4.68
N TYR A 42 15.80 -2.83 4.49
CA TYR A 42 15.85 -2.21 3.17
C TYR A 42 17.13 -2.57 2.40
N CYS A 43 17.02 -2.73 1.08
CA CYS A 43 18.18 -2.92 0.21
C CYS A 43 18.93 -1.60 -0.03
N SER A 44 20.24 -1.66 -0.25
CA SER A 44 21.08 -0.46 -0.43
C SER A 44 20.91 0.21 -1.79
N SER A 45 20.38 -0.51 -2.77
CA SER A 45 20.16 0.00 -4.13
C SER A 45 18.78 -0.40 -4.66
N TYR A 46 18.17 0.50 -5.43
CA TYR A 46 16.85 0.26 -6.02
C TYR A 46 16.87 -0.97 -6.94
N GLY A 47 15.90 -1.87 -6.78
CA GLY A 47 15.76 -3.05 -7.62
C GLY A 47 16.59 -4.27 -7.19
N GLN A 48 17.46 -4.13 -6.19
CA GLN A 48 18.25 -5.25 -5.65
C GLN A 48 17.38 -6.31 -4.94
N ARG A 49 16.23 -5.89 -4.42
CA ARG A 49 15.26 -6.73 -3.71
C ARG A 49 13.84 -6.32 -4.08
N SER A 50 12.92 -7.26 -3.93
CA SER A 50 11.48 -7.02 -3.85
C SER A 50 10.96 -7.61 -2.55
N CYS A 51 9.96 -6.98 -1.94
CA CYS A 51 9.32 -7.54 -0.75
C CYS A 51 8.59 -8.84 -1.10
N THR A 52 8.57 -9.79 -0.16
CA THR A 52 7.69 -10.96 -0.22
C THR A 52 6.31 -10.61 0.34
N ASP A 53 5.33 -11.47 0.07
CA ASP A 53 3.92 -11.22 0.41
C ASP A 53 3.65 -11.23 1.92
N ASP A 54 4.47 -11.96 2.69
CA ASP A 54 4.36 -12.15 4.13
C ASP A 54 5.06 -11.06 4.96
N GLU A 55 5.86 -10.20 4.34
CA GLU A 55 6.52 -9.12 5.07
C GLU A 55 5.52 -8.09 5.59
N VAL A 56 5.77 -7.63 6.82
CA VAL A 56 4.84 -6.74 7.54
C VAL A 56 5.19 -5.28 7.32
N LEU A 57 4.16 -4.49 7.08
CA LEU A 57 4.19 -3.05 6.93
C LEU A 57 3.72 -2.38 8.23
N ASP A 58 4.49 -1.40 8.70
CA ASP A 58 4.02 -0.42 9.67
C ASP A 58 3.42 0.76 8.89
N MET A 59 2.11 0.94 9.01
CA MET A 59 1.36 1.94 8.23
C MET A 59 0.76 3.00 9.14
N MET A 60 0.78 4.25 8.68
CA MET A 60 0.13 5.37 9.35
C MET A 60 -0.67 6.20 8.34
N GLU A 61 -1.96 6.39 8.61
CA GLU A 61 -2.85 7.21 7.79
C GLU A 61 -2.56 8.69 8.07
N ALA A 62 -2.35 9.48 7.02
CA ALA A 62 -1.92 10.87 7.17
C ALA A 62 -3.05 11.82 7.64
N ASN A 63 -4.31 11.41 7.59
CA ASN A 63 -5.47 12.23 7.95
C ASN A 63 -5.67 12.37 9.48
N ASP A 64 -5.50 11.30 10.24
CA ASP A 64 -5.78 11.24 11.67
C ASP A 64 -4.71 10.48 12.48
N ASN A 65 -3.57 10.18 11.85
CA ASN A 65 -2.45 9.42 12.43
C ASN A 65 -2.86 8.01 12.91
N HIS A 66 -3.98 7.47 12.42
CA HIS A 66 -4.33 6.08 12.64
C HIS A 66 -3.19 5.17 12.17
N ALA A 67 -2.79 4.21 12.99
CA ALA A 67 -1.73 3.27 12.67
C ALA A 67 -2.26 1.84 12.72
N GLU A 68 -1.95 1.07 11.69
CA GLU A 68 -2.26 -0.36 11.61
C GLU A 68 -1.12 -1.11 10.91
N GLN A 69 -1.08 -2.44 11.11
CA GLN A 69 -0.08 -3.31 10.53
C GLN A 69 -0.74 -4.30 9.60
N HIS A 70 -0.18 -4.46 8.41
CA HIS A 70 -0.65 -5.41 7.40
C HIS A 70 0.53 -6.04 6.70
N THR A 71 0.32 -7.25 6.17
CA THR A 71 1.26 -7.85 5.25
C THR A 71 1.27 -7.09 3.92
N VAL A 72 2.36 -7.25 3.15
CA VAL A 72 2.46 -6.74 1.78
C VAL A 72 1.31 -7.25 0.92
N ALA A 73 0.93 -8.53 1.04
CA ALA A 73 -0.20 -9.09 0.30
C ALA A 73 -1.53 -8.44 0.65
N GLU A 74 -1.82 -8.27 1.95
CA GLU A 74 -3.05 -7.62 2.42
C GLU A 74 -3.17 -6.19 1.91
N PHE A 75 -2.09 -5.42 1.96
CA PHE A 75 -2.09 -4.05 1.46
C PHE A 75 -2.26 -3.96 -0.06
N ILE A 76 -1.61 -4.85 -0.82
CA ILE A 76 -1.79 -4.91 -2.27
C ILE A 76 -3.25 -5.23 -2.61
N GLU A 77 -3.84 -6.23 -1.96
CA GLU A 77 -5.25 -6.58 -2.15
C GLU A 77 -6.17 -5.42 -1.77
N PHE A 78 -5.91 -4.72 -0.66
CA PHE A 78 -6.65 -3.52 -0.28
C PHE A 78 -6.59 -2.43 -1.35
N CYS A 79 -5.41 -2.17 -1.92
CA CYS A 79 -5.24 -1.22 -3.01
C CYS A 79 -5.95 -1.66 -4.30
N VAL A 80 -6.01 -2.95 -4.62
CA VAL A 80 -6.61 -3.45 -5.87
C VAL A 80 -8.12 -3.63 -5.75
N SER A 81 -8.57 -4.32 -4.71
CA SER A 81 -9.94 -4.82 -4.55
C SER A 81 -10.71 -4.13 -3.42
N GLY A 82 -10.02 -3.39 -2.56
CA GLY A 82 -10.61 -2.81 -1.36
C GLY A 82 -10.69 -3.82 -0.22
N ARG A 83 -11.62 -3.61 0.70
CA ARG A 83 -11.82 -4.51 1.84
C ARG A 83 -12.43 -5.84 1.39
N THR A 84 -11.62 -6.88 1.42
CA THR A 84 -11.99 -8.27 1.16
C THR A 84 -11.46 -9.16 2.29
N ALA A 85 -11.90 -10.42 2.34
CA ALA A 85 -11.33 -11.40 3.28
C ALA A 85 -9.81 -11.59 3.09
N LYS A 86 -9.30 -11.36 1.88
CA LYS A 86 -7.86 -11.45 1.55
C LYS A 86 -7.07 -10.21 1.93
N SER A 87 -7.73 -9.06 2.04
CA SER A 87 -7.08 -7.82 2.47
C SER A 87 -6.87 -7.77 3.99
N GLY A 88 -7.40 -8.73 4.74
CA GLY A 88 -7.41 -8.67 6.20
C GLY A 88 -8.49 -7.73 6.74
N THR A 89 -8.38 -7.37 8.01
CA THR A 89 -9.34 -6.48 8.70
C THR A 89 -8.77 -5.08 8.83
N TRP A 90 -9.45 -4.10 8.22
CA TRP A 90 -9.04 -2.70 8.21
C TRP A 90 -9.89 -1.87 9.16
N THR A 91 -9.26 -1.00 9.95
CA THR A 91 -9.95 -0.12 10.90
C THR A 91 -9.89 1.36 10.52
N SER A 92 -9.07 1.72 9.53
CA SER A 92 -9.06 3.02 8.86
C SER A 92 -10.42 3.42 8.27
N LYS A 93 -10.57 4.68 7.84
CA LYS A 93 -11.79 5.15 7.14
C LYS A 93 -11.76 4.79 5.66
N GLY A 94 -10.58 4.85 5.03
CA GLY A 94 -10.38 4.53 3.62
C GLY A 94 -10.81 3.09 3.29
N VAL A 95 -11.43 2.89 2.13
CA VAL A 95 -11.98 1.58 1.71
C VAL A 95 -11.12 0.83 0.69
N GLY A 96 -9.98 1.39 0.30
CA GLY A 96 -9.08 0.78 -0.68
C GLY A 96 -9.44 1.16 -2.11
N LYS A 97 -9.21 0.27 -3.09
CA LYS A 97 -9.55 0.47 -4.52
C LYS A 97 -8.84 1.67 -5.16
N TYR A 98 -7.52 1.69 -5.05
CA TYR A 98 -6.64 2.78 -5.50
C TYR A 98 -6.54 2.86 -7.02
N LEU A 99 -6.87 1.77 -7.71
CA LEU A 99 -6.82 1.67 -9.16
C LEU A 99 -8.15 2.07 -9.83
N GLU A 100 -9.25 2.18 -9.06
CA GLU A 100 -10.54 2.67 -9.55
C GLU A 100 -10.49 4.20 -9.77
N GLY A 101 -11.18 4.73 -10.80
CA GLY A 101 -11.21 6.17 -11.09
C GLY A 101 -9.97 6.75 -11.81
N GLY A 102 -9.06 5.90 -12.27
CA GLY A 102 -7.91 6.25 -13.13
C GLY A 102 -8.31 6.58 -14.58
N LYS A 103 -7.32 6.70 -15.49
CA LYS A 103 -7.44 7.18 -16.88
C LYS A 103 -8.60 6.60 -17.73
N ALA A 104 -9.16 5.43 -17.39
CA ALA A 104 -10.29 4.82 -18.10
C ALA A 104 -11.68 5.34 -17.64
N ALA A 105 -11.75 6.08 -16.54
CA ALA A 105 -12.98 6.65 -15.99
C ALA A 105 -13.23 8.11 -16.44
N GLY A 106 -12.51 8.59 -17.47
CA GLY A 106 -12.62 9.93 -18.03
C GLY A 106 -12.44 9.94 -19.53
#